data_AF-A0A962TNK9-F1
#
_entry.id   AF-A0A962TNK9-F1
#
_cell.length_a   1.000
_cell.length_b   1.000
_cell.length_c   1.000
_cell.angle_alpha   90.00
_cell.angle_beta   90.00
_cell.angle_gamma   90.00
#
_symmetry.space_group_name_H-M   'P 1'
#
loop_
_entity.id
_entity.type
_entity.pdbx_description
1 polymer ?
#
loop_
_entity_poly.entity_id
_entity_poly.type
_entity_poly.pdbx_seq_one_letter_code
_entity_poly.pdbx_strand_id
1 'polypeptide(L)' 'THRLAEAEPLMQQALGILLNSTRCMRYEHPHLRTVIENYTHTLKALGQSEEDIEVELRKRLAEHKIQNEHALLTGQ' A
#
# COMPACT_ATOMS: atom_id res chain seq x y z
N THR A 1 2.36 21.83 -11.83
CA THR A 1 1.37 20.73 -11.83
C THR A 1 1.65 19.80 -10.66
N HIS A 2 1.09 20.06 -9.47
CA HIS A 2 1.27 19.24 -8.27
C HIS A 2 0.42 17.95 -8.30
N ARG A 3 0.49 17.20 -9.40
CA ARG A 3 -0.35 16.00 -9.64
C ARG A 3 -0.02 14.83 -8.71
N LEU A 4 1.11 14.87 -8.02
CA LEU A 4 1.53 13.83 -7.09
C LEU A 4 0.80 13.94 -5.73
N ALA A 5 0.52 15.16 -5.28
CA ALA A 5 -0.23 15.39 -4.04
C ALA A 5 -1.72 14.98 -4.18
N GLU A 6 -2.24 14.98 -5.41
CA GLU A 6 -3.58 14.45 -5.72
C GLU A 6 -3.58 12.91 -5.87
N ALA A 7 -2.44 12.32 -6.27
CA ALA A 7 -2.31 10.88 -6.48
C ALA A 7 -2.17 10.09 -5.17
N GLU A 8 -1.53 10.65 -4.16
CA GLU A 8 -1.36 10.04 -2.83
C GLU A 8 -2.68 9.62 -2.18
N PRO A 9 -3.69 10.50 -1.99
CA PRO A 9 -4.96 10.11 -1.37
C PRO A 9 -5.75 9.11 -2.23
N LEU A 10 -5.64 9.20 -3.57
CA LEU A 10 -6.31 8.26 -4.47
C LEU A 10 -5.75 6.84 -4.33
N MET A 11 -4.42 6.71 -4.26
CA MET A 11 -3.78 5.42 -4.08
C MET A 11 -3.92 4.87 -2.67
N GLN A 12 -3.94 5.75 -1.67
CA GLN A 12 -4.28 5.38 -0.30
C GLN A 12 -5.67 4.73 -0.24
N GLN A 13 -6.65 5.31 -0.93
CA GLN A 13 -8.00 4.75 -1.00
C GLN A 13 -8.04 3.41 -1.75
N ALA A 14 -7.33 3.31 -2.88
CA ALA A 14 -7.22 2.05 -3.63
C ALA A 14 -6.60 0.93 -2.78
N LEU A 15 -5.53 1.25 -2.02
CA LEU A 15 -4.89 0.32 -1.11
C LEU A 15 -5.89 -0.14 -0.03
N GLY A 16 -6.63 0.77 0.60
CA GLY A 16 -7.64 0.42 1.60
C GLY A 16 -8.74 -0.52 1.08
N ILE A 17 -9.22 -0.29 -0.14
CA ILE A 17 -10.23 -1.17 -0.79
C ILE A 17 -9.67 -2.58 -1.00
N LEU A 18 -8.45 -2.69 -1.50
CA LEU A 18 -7.80 -3.98 -1.77
C LEU A 18 -7.43 -4.73 -0.51
N LEU A 19 -6.97 -4.01 0.53
CA LEU A 19 -6.71 -4.58 1.85
C LEU A 19 -8.00 -5.10 2.49
N ASN A 20 -9.10 -4.34 2.42
CA ASN A 20 -10.38 -4.79 2.93
C ASN A 20 -10.92 -6.01 2.15
N SER A 21 -10.75 -6.02 0.83
CA SER A 21 -11.11 -7.17 -0.02
C SER A 21 -10.29 -8.40 0.33
N THR A 22 -8.98 -8.24 0.52
CA THR A 22 -8.07 -9.30 0.95
C THR A 22 -8.46 -9.87 2.32
N ARG A 23 -8.82 -9.01 3.27
CA ARG A 23 -9.34 -9.44 4.58
C ARG A 23 -10.67 -10.19 4.45
N CYS A 24 -11.59 -9.68 3.65
CA CYS A 24 -12.94 -10.26 3.51
C CYS A 24 -12.91 -11.62 2.82
N MET A 25 -12.16 -11.71 1.71
CA MET A 25 -12.10 -12.91 0.89
C MET A 25 -11.02 -13.91 1.36
N ARG A 26 -10.19 -13.53 2.35
CA ARG A 26 -9.07 -14.31 2.91
C ARG A 26 -8.08 -14.83 1.85
N TYR A 27 -7.99 -14.16 0.71
CA TYR A 27 -7.00 -14.41 -0.34
C TYR A 27 -6.36 -13.09 -0.77
N GLU A 28 -5.09 -13.14 -1.18
CA GLU A 28 -4.38 -11.97 -1.70
C GLU A 28 -4.97 -11.51 -3.03
N HIS A 29 -5.49 -10.28 -3.07
CA HIS A 29 -5.98 -9.74 -4.32
C HIS A 29 -4.82 -9.56 -5.31
N PRO A 30 -4.93 -10.02 -6.58
CA PRO A 30 -3.81 -9.99 -7.53
C PRO A 30 -3.29 -8.57 -7.82
N HIS A 31 -4.15 -7.55 -7.69
CA HIS A 31 -3.77 -6.15 -7.86
C HIS A 31 -3.20 -5.49 -6.58
N LEU A 32 -3.20 -6.18 -5.43
CA LEU A 32 -2.73 -5.62 -4.17
C LEU A 32 -1.24 -5.26 -4.26
N ARG A 33 -0.41 -6.16 -4.79
CA ARG A 33 1.02 -5.91 -5.00
C ARG A 33 1.27 -4.71 -5.90
N THR A 34 0.61 -4.64 -7.05
CA THR A 34 0.72 -3.50 -7.98
C THR A 34 0.31 -2.18 -7.33
N VAL A 35 -0.72 -2.17 -6.49
CA VAL A 35 -1.13 -0.94 -5.78
C VAL A 35 -0.12 -0.54 -4.70
N ILE A 36 0.49 -1.50 -3.99
CA ILE A 36 1.57 -1.22 -3.02
C ILE A 36 2.78 -0.62 -3.75
N GLU A 37 3.18 -1.18 -4.90
CA GLU A 37 4.28 -0.66 -5.72
C GLU A 37 4.00 0.76 -6.23
N ASN A 38 2.81 1.00 -6.76
CA ASN A 38 2.41 2.32 -7.23
C ASN A 38 2.38 3.36 -6.10
N TYR A 39 1.85 2.97 -4.93
CA TYR A 39 1.83 3.79 -3.71
C TYR A 39 3.26 4.16 -3.30
N THR A 40 4.14 3.17 -3.18
CA THR A 40 5.57 3.35 -2.90
C THR A 40 6.23 4.32 -3.89
N HIS A 41 5.97 4.16 -5.19
CA HIS A 41 6.56 5.02 -6.22
C HIS A 41 6.10 6.48 -6.10
N THR A 42 4.85 6.73 -5.73
CA THR A 42 4.36 8.11 -5.56
C THR A 42 4.88 8.76 -4.30
N LEU A 43 4.98 8.02 -3.19
CA LEU A 43 5.60 8.53 -1.96
C LEU A 43 7.09 8.84 -2.18
N LYS A 44 7.81 7.98 -2.93
CA LYS A 44 9.18 8.28 -3.39
C LYS A 44 9.24 9.54 -4.24
N ALA A 45 8.31 9.71 -5.19
CA ALA A 45 8.23 10.90 -6.04
C ALA A 45 7.84 12.18 -5.26
N LEU A 46 7.17 12.05 -4.12
CA LEU A 46 6.88 13.12 -3.17
C LEU A 46 8.08 13.46 -2.26
N GLY A 47 9.18 12.69 -2.35
CA GLY A 47 10.41 12.93 -1.61
C GLY A 47 10.46 12.25 -0.24
N GLN A 48 9.58 11.27 0.03
CA GLN A 48 9.69 10.46 1.25
C GLN A 48 10.80 9.43 1.14
N SER A 49 11.49 9.21 2.25
CA SER A 49 12.52 8.17 2.38
C SER A 49 11.91 6.78 2.33
N GLU A 50 12.68 5.80 1.90
CA GLU A 50 12.24 4.40 1.83
C GLU A 50 11.80 3.85 3.18
N GLU A 51 12.46 4.30 4.25
CA GLU A 51 12.14 3.96 5.64
C GLU A 51 10.76 4.48 6.04
N ASP A 52 10.43 5.74 5.74
CA ASP A 52 9.13 6.33 6.03
C ASP A 52 8.00 5.62 5.27
N ILE A 53 8.28 5.23 4.02
CA ILE A 53 7.33 4.51 3.17
C ILE A 53 7.07 3.11 3.73
N GLU A 54 8.11 2.39 4.14
CA GLU A 54 7.96 1.06 4.76
C GLU A 54 7.15 1.15 6.06
N VAL A 55 7.40 2.17 6.89
CA VAL A 55 6.68 2.40 8.14
C VAL A 55 5.20 2.69 7.87
N GLU A 56 4.88 3.55 6.90
CA GLU A 56 3.51 3.87 6.53
C GLU A 56 2.78 2.65 5.95
N LEU A 57 3.43 1.88 5.07
CA LEU A 57 2.89 0.64 4.52
C LEU A 57 2.58 -0.37 5.63
N ARG A 58 3.52 -0.62 6.55
CA ARG A 58 3.30 -1.53 7.69
C ARG A 58 2.14 -1.09 8.55
N LYS A 59 2.07 0.21 8.87
CA LYS A 59 0.96 0.78 9.64
C LYS A 59 -0.38 0.49 8.96
N ARG A 60 -0.49 0.72 7.65
CA ARG A 60 -1.73 0.45 6.88
C ARG A 60 -2.12 -1.02 6.88
N LEU A 61 -1.15 -1.93 6.71
CA LEU A 61 -1.38 -3.37 6.75
C LEU A 61 -1.90 -3.80 8.13
N ALA A 62 -1.31 -3.27 9.20
CA ALA A 62 -1.73 -3.50 10.58
C ALA A 62 -3.13 -2.95 10.87
N GLU A 63 -3.47 -1.74 10.40
CA GLU A 63 -4.82 -1.15 10.50
C GLU A 63 -5.89 -2.08 9.90
N HIS A 64 -5.55 -2.73 8.79
CA HIS A 64 -6.46 -3.62 8.08
C HIS A 64 -6.45 -5.05 8.62
N LYS A 65 -5.65 -5.36 9.66
CA LYS A 65 -5.53 -6.69 10.28
C LYS A 65 -5.18 -7.78 9.26
N ILE A 66 -4.29 -7.48 8.33
CA ILE A 66 -3.83 -8.45 7.33
C ILE A 66 -2.90 -9.45 8.00
N GLN A 67 -3.27 -10.72 7.99
CA GLN A 67 -2.52 -11.79 8.66
C GLN A 67 -1.20 -12.16 7.95
N ASN A 68 -1.02 -11.73 6.70
CA ASN A 68 0.13 -12.06 5.83
C ASN A 68 0.98 -10.81 5.47
N GLU A 69 1.19 -9.90 6.42
CA GLU A 69 1.99 -8.68 6.21
C GLU A 69 3.41 -8.95 5.70
N HIS A 70 4.08 -9.99 6.20
CA HIS A 70 5.45 -10.33 5.83
C HIS A 70 5.56 -10.77 4.36
N ALA A 71 4.61 -11.57 3.86
CA ALA A 71 4.61 -12.05 2.47
C ALA A 71 4.36 -10.93 1.45
N LEU A 72 3.58 -9.93 1.83
CA LEU A 72 3.25 -8.78 0.99
C LEU A 72 4.43 -7.81 0.85
N LEU A 73 5.25 -7.68 1.91
CA LEU A 73 6.39 -6.75 1.92
C LEU A 73 7.68 -7.38 1.38
N THR A 74 7.83 -8.71 1.42
CA THR A 74 9.11 -9.40 1.13
C THR A 74 9.24 -10.02 -0.25
N GLY A 75 8.20 -9.98 -1.10
CA GLY A 75 8.35 -10.32 -2.51
C GLY A 75 8.82 -11.75 -2.83
N GLN A 76 8.73 -12.70 -1.89
CA GLN A 76 9.06 -14.12 -2.10
C GLN A 76 7.85 -14.92 -2.59
#